data_AF-A0A436DM27-F1
#
_entry.id   AF-A0A436DM27-F1
#
_cell.length_a   1.000
_cell.length_b   1.000
_cell.length_c   1.000
_cell.angle_alpha   90.00
_cell.angle_beta   90.00
_cell.angle_gamma   90.00
#
_symmetry.space_group_name_H-M   'P 1'
#
loop_
_entity.id
_entity.type
_entity.pdbx_description
1 polymer ?
#
loop_
_entity_poly.entity_id
_entity_poly.type
_entity_poly.pdbx_seq_one_letter_code
_entity_poly.pdbx_strand_id
1 'polypeptide(L)'
;RERARASGDRHIAGLTDAIETELRLKHKQGHWVWVLDRGGAVERDAMGKPLRLMGVQTDISKQKAAEAELEQVNVRFRLALAASGTGIWHHDLATGKSYWDERTREIFGLVSDTAEVERDHWFGYLHPD
;
A
#
# COMPACT_ATOMS: atom_id res chain seq x y z
N ARG A 1 -4.89 -10.84 17.62
CA ARG A 1 -5.43 -10.82 19.01
C ARG A 1 -4.57 -9.93 19.90
N GLU A 2 -3.27 -10.20 20.01
CA GLU A 2 -2.35 -9.36 20.79
C GLU A 2 -2.34 -7.89 20.36
N ARG A 3 -2.18 -7.60 19.05
CA ARG A 3 -2.25 -6.21 18.52
C ARG A 3 -3.56 -5.49 18.87
N ALA A 4 -4.69 -6.19 18.80
CA ALA A 4 -5.99 -5.62 19.13
C ALA A 4 -6.08 -5.25 20.61
N ARG A 5 -5.57 -6.12 21.49
CA ARG A 5 -5.51 -5.85 22.93
C ARG A 5 -4.60 -4.67 23.23
N ALA A 6 -3.40 -4.66 22.65
CA ALA A 6 -2.44 -3.57 22.80
C ALA A 6 -3.00 -2.22 22.32
N SER A 7 -3.76 -2.19 21.21
CA SER A 7 -4.40 -0.96 20.72
C SER A 7 -5.42 -0.42 21.74
N GLY A 8 -6.27 -1.31 22.30
CA GLY A 8 -7.21 -0.95 23.37
C GLY A 8 -6.51 -0.47 24.64
N ASP A 9 -5.52 -1.21 25.12
CA ASP A 9 -4.80 -0.91 26.37
C ASP A 9 -4.09 0.44 26.29
N ARG A 10 -3.44 0.74 25.15
CA ARG A 10 -2.79 2.04 24.90
C ARG A 10 -3.78 3.19 24.93
N HIS A 11 -4.93 3.05 24.30
CA HIS A 11 -5.95 4.10 24.28
C HIS A 11 -6.57 4.31 25.67
N ILE A 12 -6.85 3.23 26.39
CA ILE A 12 -7.36 3.29 27.76
C ILE A 12 -6.38 4.03 28.67
N ALA A 13 -5.07 3.74 28.53
CA ALA A 13 -3.99 4.42 29.23
C ALA A 13 -3.73 5.87 28.76
N GLY A 14 -4.46 6.36 27.75
CA GLY A 14 -4.28 7.72 27.21
C GLY A 14 -3.01 7.90 26.36
N LEU A 15 -2.38 6.81 25.92
CA LEU A 15 -1.16 6.85 25.09
C LEU A 15 -1.45 7.03 23.59
N THR A 16 -2.72 6.89 23.19
CA THR A 16 -3.21 7.13 21.84
C THR A 16 -4.59 7.76 21.89
N ASP A 17 -4.91 8.60 20.90
CA ASP A 17 -6.19 9.31 20.86
C ASP A 17 -7.37 8.41 20.49
N ALA A 18 -7.10 7.26 19.85
CA ALA A 18 -8.10 6.28 19.47
C ALA A 18 -7.54 4.85 19.52
N ILE A 19 -8.47 3.90 19.56
CA ILE A 19 -8.29 2.50 19.18
C ILE A 19 -8.41 2.42 17.67
N GLU A 20 -7.39 1.89 17.01
CA GLU A 20 -7.43 1.51 15.61
C GLU A 20 -6.72 0.17 15.43
N THR A 21 -7.39 -0.80 14.79
CA THR A 21 -6.80 -2.11 14.52
C THR A 21 -7.54 -2.83 13.40
N GLU A 22 -6.78 -3.48 12.53
CA GLU A 22 -7.30 -4.51 11.63
C GLU A 22 -7.20 -5.89 12.29
N LEU A 23 -8.31 -6.64 12.28
CA LEU A 23 -8.34 -7.99 12.82
C LEU A 23 -9.27 -8.91 12.02
N ARG A 24 -9.17 -10.21 12.28
CA ARG A 24 -10.11 -11.20 11.78
C ARG A 24 -11.20 -11.44 12.81
N LEU A 25 -12.45 -11.28 12.38
CA LEU A 25 -13.65 -11.62 13.15
C LEU A 25 -14.43 -12.72 12.45
N LYS A 26 -15.12 -13.56 13.24
CA LYS A 26 -15.97 -14.62 12.72
C LYS A 26 -17.36 -14.06 12.49
N HIS A 27 -17.79 -14.02 11.24
CA HIS A 27 -19.14 -13.58 10.86
C HIS A 27 -20.18 -14.55 11.43
N LYS A 28 -21.43 -14.10 11.62
CA LYS A 28 -22.53 -14.94 12.15
C LYS A 28 -22.81 -16.20 11.30
N GLN A 29 -22.47 -16.15 10.01
CA GLN A 29 -22.58 -17.28 9.08
C GLN A 29 -21.36 -18.24 9.13
N GLY A 30 -20.40 -18.02 10.04
CA GLY A 30 -19.29 -18.93 10.31
C GLY A 30 -18.00 -18.67 9.55
N HIS A 31 -18.02 -17.91 8.46
CA HIS A 31 -16.81 -17.51 7.73
C HIS A 31 -16.07 -16.36 8.45
N TRP A 32 -14.81 -16.14 8.08
CA TRP A 32 -13.98 -15.09 8.66
C TRP A 32 -13.95 -13.86 7.77
N VAL A 33 -14.07 -12.67 8.37
CA VAL A 33 -13.97 -11.36 7.71
C VAL A 33 -12.81 -10.55 8.28
N TRP A 34 -12.20 -9.72 7.45
CA TRP A 34 -11.28 -8.69 7.91
C TRP A 34 -12.10 -7.49 8.35
N VAL A 35 -11.83 -7.00 9.56
CA VAL A 35 -12.53 -5.86 10.15
C VAL A 35 -11.52 -4.83 10.57
N LEU A 36 -11.78 -3.59 10.18
CA LEU A 36 -11.16 -2.41 10.75
C LEU A 36 -12.03 -1.94 11.92
N ASP A 37 -11.50 -2.10 13.12
CA ASP A 37 -12.10 -1.63 14.37
C ASP A 37 -11.51 -0.26 14.69
N ARG A 38 -12.38 0.74 14.81
CA ARG A 38 -12.03 2.11 15.19
C ARG A 38 -12.93 2.59 16.30
N GLY A 39 -12.37 3.20 17.33
CA GLY A 39 -13.17 3.71 18.44
C GLY A 39 -12.35 4.36 19.53
N GLY A 40 -13.00 4.72 20.62
CA GLY A 40 -12.33 5.31 21.75
C GLY A 40 -13.29 5.65 22.88
N ALA A 41 -12.71 6.16 23.97
CA ALA A 41 -13.44 6.66 25.11
C ALA A 41 -14.13 7.96 24.75
N VAL A 42 -15.46 7.96 24.82
CA VAL A 42 -16.30 9.15 24.61
C VAL A 42 -16.69 9.82 25.92
N GLU A 43 -16.44 9.14 27.05
CA GLU A 43 -16.72 9.63 28.38
C GLU A 43 -15.64 9.12 29.34
N ARG A 44 -15.09 10.03 30.16
CA ARG A 44 -14.07 9.74 31.18
C ARG A 44 -14.48 10.40 32.50
N ASP A 45 -14.08 9.79 33.61
CA ASP A 45 -14.28 10.39 34.94
C ASP A 45 -13.27 11.51 35.23
N ALA A 46 -13.40 12.15 36.39
CA ALA A 46 -12.50 13.22 36.84
C ALA A 46 -11.03 12.77 37.01
N MET A 47 -10.78 11.46 37.11
CA MET A 47 -9.45 10.85 37.21
C MET A 47 -8.93 10.35 35.85
N GLY A 48 -9.64 10.63 34.75
CA GLY A 48 -9.28 10.26 33.39
C GLY A 48 -9.60 8.80 33.01
N LYS A 49 -10.25 8.03 33.89
CA LYS A 49 -10.62 6.64 33.61
C LYS A 49 -11.78 6.59 32.61
N PRO A 50 -11.73 5.73 31.57
CA PRO A 50 -12.81 5.61 30.61
C PRO A 50 -14.07 5.03 31.25
N LEU A 51 -15.19 5.75 31.13
CA LEU A 51 -16.52 5.33 31.56
C LEU A 51 -17.32 4.72 30.40
N ARG A 52 -17.07 5.21 29.18
CA ARG A 52 -17.79 4.74 27.98
C ARG A 52 -16.88 4.71 26.77
N LEU A 53 -16.86 3.56 26.08
CA LEU A 53 -16.22 3.41 24.77
C LEU A 53 -17.29 3.39 23.68
N MET A 54 -17.01 4.01 22.54
CA MET A 54 -17.78 3.85 21.31
C MET A 54 -16.85 3.54 20.15
N GLY A 55 -17.33 2.76 19.19
CA GLY A 55 -16.55 2.39 18.03
C GLY A 55 -17.40 1.86 16.89
N VAL A 56 -16.76 1.68 15.75
CA VAL A 56 -17.33 1.18 14.51
C VAL A 56 -16.46 0.05 14.00
N GLN A 57 -17.12 -1.02 13.54
CA GLN A 57 -16.48 -2.16 12.90
C GLN A 57 -16.83 -2.14 11.42
N THR A 58 -15.83 -1.89 10.58
CA THR A 58 -15.99 -1.85 9.13
C THR A 58 -15.45 -3.15 8.53
N ASP A 59 -16.27 -3.90 7.81
CA ASP A 59 -15.79 -5.05 7.03
C ASP A 59 -14.94 -4.56 5.84
N ILE A 60 -13.65 -4.85 5.89
CA ILE A 60 -12.65 -4.49 4.88
C ILE A 60 -12.20 -5.72 4.06
N SER A 61 -12.96 -6.83 4.09
CA SER A 61 -12.59 -8.07 3.40
C SER A 61 -12.44 -7.87 1.89
N LYS A 62 -13.31 -7.04 1.28
CA LYS A 62 -13.22 -6.69 -0.14
C LYS A 62 -11.94 -5.91 -0.46
N GLN A 63 -11.58 -4.95 0.40
CA GLN A 63 -10.36 -4.16 0.24
C GLN A 63 -9.12 -5.08 0.32
N LYS A 64 -9.04 -5.94 1.34
CA LYS A 64 -7.93 -6.90 1.47
C LYS A 64 -7.83 -7.88 0.31
N ALA A 65 -8.97 -8.30 -0.26
CA ALA A 65 -8.98 -9.16 -1.44
C ALA A 65 -8.44 -8.43 -2.68
N ALA A 66 -8.86 -7.18 -2.90
CA ALA A 66 -8.37 -6.37 -4.02
C ALA A 66 -6.87 -6.05 -3.89
N GLU A 67 -6.39 -5.72 -2.68
CA GLU A 67 -4.96 -5.51 -2.40
C GLU A 67 -4.14 -6.78 -2.71
N ALA A 68 -4.63 -7.95 -2.31
CA ALA A 68 -3.96 -9.22 -2.57
C ALA A 68 -3.96 -9.60 -4.06
N GLU A 69 -5.05 -9.33 -4.78
CA GLU A 69 -5.13 -9.55 -6.23
C GLU A 69 -4.17 -8.64 -6.99
N LEU A 70 -4.12 -7.35 -6.63
CA LEU A 70 -3.20 -6.39 -7.22
C LEU A 70 -1.74 -6.82 -7.00
N GLU A 71 -1.40 -7.25 -5.80
CA GLU A 71 -0.04 -7.75 -5.51
C GLU A 71 0.29 -8.98 -6.35
N GLN A 72 -0.64 -9.93 -6.49
CA GLN A 72 -0.43 -11.11 -7.34
C GLN A 72 -0.21 -10.74 -8.82
N VAL A 73 -1.00 -9.82 -9.34
CA VAL A 73 -0.84 -9.32 -10.71
C VAL A 73 0.51 -8.63 -10.87
N ASN A 74 0.91 -7.77 -9.94
CA ASN A 74 2.21 -7.09 -9.96
C ASN A 74 3.39 -8.06 -9.90
N VAL A 75 3.31 -9.10 -9.07
CA VAL A 75 4.34 -10.17 -9.02
C VAL A 75 4.43 -10.90 -10.35
N ARG A 76 3.29 -11.34 -10.91
CA ARG A 76 3.27 -12.04 -12.21
C ARG A 76 3.79 -11.16 -13.35
N PHE A 77 3.41 -9.88 -13.35
CA PHE A 77 3.86 -8.92 -14.33
C PHE A 77 5.38 -8.74 -14.30
N ARG A 78 5.96 -8.50 -13.11
CA ARG A 78 7.42 -8.40 -12.93
C ARG A 78 8.15 -9.66 -13.39
N LEU A 79 7.63 -10.84 -13.06
CA LEU A 79 8.22 -12.11 -13.49
C LEU A 79 8.17 -12.27 -15.02
N ALA A 80 7.06 -11.89 -15.67
CA ALA A 80 6.93 -11.96 -17.12
C ALA A 80 7.91 -11.01 -17.84
N LEU A 81 8.09 -9.78 -17.35
CA LEU A 81 9.07 -8.84 -17.87
C LEU A 81 10.50 -9.37 -17.72
N ALA A 82 10.85 -9.86 -16.53
CA ALA A 82 12.17 -10.41 -16.26
C ALA A 82 12.47 -11.64 -17.14
N ALA A 83 11.51 -12.58 -17.28
CA ALA A 83 11.69 -13.79 -18.08
C ALA A 83 11.80 -13.53 -19.58
N SER A 84 11.11 -12.50 -20.09
CA SER A 84 11.19 -12.10 -21.51
C SER A 84 12.33 -11.14 -21.81
N GLY A 85 12.99 -10.59 -20.77
CA GLY A 85 14.00 -9.54 -20.92
C GLY A 85 13.42 -8.19 -21.38
N THR A 86 12.12 -7.97 -21.23
CA THR A 86 11.39 -6.77 -21.69
C THR A 86 11.60 -5.61 -20.74
N GLY A 87 11.99 -4.45 -21.26
CA GLY A 87 11.96 -3.16 -20.55
C GLY A 87 10.71 -2.35 -20.87
N ILE A 88 10.25 -1.55 -19.90
CA ILE A 88 9.14 -0.62 -20.03
C ILE A 88 9.63 0.82 -19.91
N TRP A 89 9.14 1.66 -20.81
CA TRP A 89 9.29 3.10 -20.72
C TRP A 89 7.95 3.79 -20.96
N HIS A 90 7.80 5.00 -20.45
CA HIS A 90 6.74 5.90 -20.85
C HIS A 90 7.25 7.33 -20.93
N HIS A 91 6.55 8.14 -21.72
CA HIS A 91 6.85 9.55 -21.87
C HIS A 91 5.63 10.37 -21.43
N ASP A 92 5.84 11.31 -20.52
CA ASP A 92 4.84 12.30 -20.17
C ASP A 92 4.94 13.49 -21.12
N LEU A 93 3.95 13.63 -22.01
CA LEU A 93 3.91 14.68 -23.01
C LEU A 93 3.70 16.09 -22.42
N ALA A 94 3.09 16.19 -21.22
CA ALA A 94 2.80 17.47 -20.59
C ALA A 94 4.04 18.07 -19.91
N THR A 95 4.81 17.24 -19.20
CA THR A 95 6.06 17.67 -18.56
C THR A 95 7.27 17.54 -19.47
N GLY A 96 7.15 16.72 -20.52
CA GLY A 96 8.23 16.39 -21.43
C GLY A 96 9.24 15.41 -20.86
N LYS A 97 8.95 14.75 -19.74
CA LYS A 97 9.87 13.81 -19.09
C LYS A 97 9.66 12.38 -19.59
N SER A 98 10.75 11.63 -19.69
CA SER A 98 10.73 10.19 -19.98
C SER A 98 11.05 9.41 -18.73
N TYR A 99 10.41 8.26 -18.56
CA TYR A 99 10.62 7.36 -17.43
C TYR A 99 10.91 5.96 -17.95
N TRP A 100 12.11 5.47 -17.65
CA TRP A 100 12.61 4.17 -18.07
C TRP A 100 12.78 3.30 -16.83
N ASP A 101 12.25 2.09 -16.88
CA ASP A 101 12.51 1.11 -15.82
C ASP A 101 14.00 0.69 -15.80
N GLU A 102 14.37 -0.09 -14.80
CA GLU A 102 15.73 -0.65 -14.68
C GLU A 102 16.14 -1.44 -15.92
N ARG A 103 15.25 -2.29 -16.45
CA ARG A 103 15.57 -3.13 -17.60
C ARG A 103 15.78 -2.34 -18.89
N THR A 104 14.97 -1.32 -19.15
CA THR A 104 15.16 -0.44 -20.31
C THR A 104 16.52 0.26 -20.22
N ARG A 105 16.86 0.78 -19.04
CA ARG A 105 18.16 1.42 -18.81
C ARG A 105 19.31 0.43 -19.05
N GLU A 106 19.22 -0.80 -18.56
CA GLU A 106 20.20 -1.86 -18.86
C GLU A 106 20.36 -2.13 -20.36
N ILE A 107 19.25 -2.25 -21.11
CA ILE A 107 19.26 -2.51 -22.56
C ILE A 107 20.04 -1.42 -23.31
N PHE A 108 19.89 -0.16 -22.89
CA PHE A 108 20.59 0.98 -23.46
C PHE A 108 21.96 1.28 -22.80
N GLY A 109 22.41 0.44 -21.86
CA GLY A 109 23.70 0.57 -21.19
C GLY A 109 23.79 1.74 -20.20
N LEU A 110 22.66 2.18 -19.65
CA LEU A 110 22.56 3.30 -18.74
C LEU A 110 22.67 2.88 -17.28
N VAL A 111 23.63 3.47 -16.59
CA VAL A 111 23.76 3.37 -15.13
C VAL A 111 23.19 4.65 -14.53
N SER A 112 21.98 4.56 -13.99
CA SER A 112 21.31 5.66 -13.30
C SER A 112 20.59 5.10 -12.08
N ASP A 113 20.53 5.88 -10.99
CA ASP A 113 19.72 5.57 -9.82
C ASP A 113 18.29 6.10 -9.96
N THR A 114 18.00 6.83 -11.04
CA THR A 114 16.69 7.43 -11.30
C THR A 114 16.07 6.83 -12.56
N ALA A 115 14.75 6.62 -12.50
CA ALA A 115 13.97 6.19 -13.67
C ALA A 115 13.74 7.33 -14.66
N GLU A 116 13.82 8.58 -14.20
CA GLU A 116 13.68 9.76 -15.06
C GLU A 116 14.90 9.88 -15.98
N VAL A 117 14.65 10.05 -17.27
CA VAL A 117 15.66 10.34 -18.28
C VAL A 117 15.23 11.55 -19.09
N GLU A 118 16.21 12.29 -19.61
CA GLU A 118 15.96 13.43 -20.49
C GLU A 118 15.14 12.99 -21.72
N ARG A 119 14.24 13.88 -22.19
CA ARG A 119 13.36 13.59 -23.33
C ARG A 119 14.14 13.02 -24.51
N ASP A 120 15.24 13.69 -24.84
CA ASP A 120 15.97 13.44 -26.08
C ASP A 120 16.99 12.32 -25.95
N HIS A 121 17.05 11.68 -24.78
CA HIS A 121 18.00 10.63 -24.51
C HIS A 121 17.85 9.45 -25.48
N TRP A 122 16.61 9.12 -25.88
CA TRP A 122 16.35 8.11 -26.90
C TRP A 122 16.86 8.50 -28.29
N PHE A 123 16.73 9.76 -28.70
CA PHE A 123 17.16 10.22 -30.03
C PHE A 123 18.67 10.06 -30.23
N GLY A 124 19.47 10.12 -29.16
CA GLY A 124 20.90 9.84 -29.20
C GLY A 124 21.27 8.38 -29.56
N TYR A 125 20.32 7.45 -29.47
CA TYR A 125 20.50 6.04 -29.83
C TYR A 125 19.97 5.69 -31.23
N LEU A 126 19.35 6.65 -31.93
CA LEU A 126 18.84 6.42 -33.28
C LEU A 126 20.00 6.46 -34.29
N HIS A 127 19.90 5.61 -35.32
CA HIS A 127 20.79 5.73 -36.47
C HIS A 127 20.57 7.10 -37.14
N PRO A 128 21.63 7.78 -37.64
CA PRO A 128 21.51 9.09 -38.27
C PRO A 128 20.85 9.08 -39.66
N ASP A 129 20.55 7.90 -40.22
CA ASP A 129 19.83 7.71 -41.49
C ASP A 129 18.34 7.41 -41.21
#